data_AF-Q89WJ3-F1
#
_entry.id   AF-Q89WJ3-F1
#
_cell.length_a   1.000
_cell.length_b   1.000
_cell.length_c   1.000
_cell.angle_alpha   90.00
_cell.angle_beta   90.00
_cell.angle_gamma   90.00
#
_symmetry.space_group_name_H-M   'P 1'
#
loop_
_entity.id
_entity.type
_entity.pdbx_description
1 polymer ?
#
loop_
_entity_poly.entity_id
_entity_poly.type
_entity_poly.pdbx_seq_one_letter_code
_entity_poly.pdbx_strand_id
1 'polypeptide(L)'
;MVGVHGLDNRPVAQPHFRRKMAKTGATARAAQGGSFSVEQIAELYNFPGGETGAGQCIAIIELNDIDQKGHPTGAGYKTSDLRTFFKKAGIPMPQIAPASVDGGANKPGHSEADGEVVLDIEVAGAIAPGARIVVYFAPNTTNGFIDAVKAAVHDAARKPSVISISWGGPEDEDGSQQFVDGLNEAIRDAAAMGVTVCVASGDNGSADMGEDWDGKPHADFPASSPFALACGGTNLKAPNGHIQEVVWNGGTQGGAGGGGVSVVFPRPAYQAHAHVPKSPSHSVGRGVPDVAGDADPATGYQIFLNGVGTTIGGTSAVAPLMAGLIARINEATTKKFGKTVGFINPLIYASHAQGVFRDITVGNNDITGDLHGMYKAGPGWDACSGLGVPNGAALQNLLAA
;
A
#
# COMPACT_ATOMS: atom_id res chain seq x y z
N MET A 1 -27.59 -11.10 12.39
CA MET A 1 -26.49 -11.63 13.20
C MET A 1 -25.44 -12.06 12.20
N VAL A 2 -24.49 -11.17 11.91
CA VAL A 2 -23.49 -11.35 10.86
C VAL A 2 -22.25 -11.90 11.57
N GLY A 3 -22.13 -13.23 11.63
CA GLY A 3 -20.94 -13.94 12.15
C GLY A 3 -20.69 -13.90 13.66
N VAL A 4 -20.11 -14.98 14.19
CA VAL A 4 -19.33 -14.97 15.44
C VAL A 4 -17.88 -15.03 15.00
N HIS A 5 -17.10 -13.99 15.27
CA HIS A 5 -15.71 -13.87 14.83
C HIS A 5 -14.74 -14.14 16.00
N GLY A 6 -13.58 -14.75 15.75
CA GLY A 6 -12.54 -15.01 16.77
C GLY A 6 -12.44 -16.45 17.31
N LEU A 7 -12.88 -17.46 16.54
CA LEU A 7 -12.57 -18.87 16.86
C LEU A 7 -11.17 -19.29 16.39
N ASP A 8 -10.55 -18.51 15.50
CA ASP A 8 -9.19 -18.69 15.01
C ASP A 8 -8.35 -17.44 15.33
N ASN A 9 -7.21 -17.64 15.99
CA ASN A 9 -6.26 -16.61 16.41
C ASN A 9 -4.94 -16.67 15.61
N ARG A 10 -4.92 -17.39 14.48
CA ARG A 10 -3.76 -17.34 13.56
C ARG A 10 -3.59 -15.91 13.02
N PRO A 11 -2.33 -15.46 12.79
CA PRO A 11 -2.06 -14.23 12.06
C PRO A 11 -2.78 -14.26 10.70
N VAL A 12 -3.45 -13.16 10.36
CA VAL A 12 -4.29 -13.09 9.14
C VAL A 12 -3.63 -12.30 8.01
N ALA A 13 -2.54 -11.61 8.30
CA ALA A 13 -1.84 -10.77 7.35
C ALA A 13 -0.34 -10.69 7.64
N GLN A 14 0.42 -10.39 6.60
CA GLN A 14 1.84 -10.09 6.66
C GLN A 14 2.09 -8.63 6.23
N PRO A 15 3.14 -7.98 6.75
CA PRO A 15 3.51 -6.65 6.30
C PRO A 15 4.27 -6.73 4.96
N HIS A 16 3.88 -5.92 3.97
CA HIS A 16 4.36 -6.00 2.58
C HIS A 16 5.59 -5.11 2.30
N PHE A 17 6.62 -5.23 3.15
CA PHE A 17 7.87 -4.50 3.00
C PHE A 17 9.09 -5.42 2.90
N ARG A 18 10.12 -4.94 2.21
CA ARG A 18 11.40 -5.65 2.07
C ARG A 18 12.59 -4.73 2.25
N ARG A 19 13.59 -5.20 3.01
CA ARG A 19 14.86 -4.48 3.19
C ARG A 19 15.81 -4.73 2.02
N LYS A 20 16.62 -3.74 1.67
CA LYS A 20 17.70 -3.92 0.69
C LYS A 20 18.72 -4.94 1.19
N MET A 21 18.90 -6.04 0.45
CA MET A 21 19.91 -7.05 0.77
C MET A 21 21.35 -6.50 0.60
N ALA A 22 22.20 -6.73 1.60
CA ALA A 22 23.64 -6.44 1.48
C ALA A 22 24.30 -7.45 0.53
N LYS A 23 24.96 -6.99 -0.54
CA LYS A 23 25.72 -7.88 -1.43
C LYS A 23 26.94 -8.43 -0.72
N THR A 24 27.00 -9.74 -0.48
CA THR A 24 28.23 -10.42 -0.08
C THR A 24 29.19 -10.49 -1.29
N GLY A 25 30.38 -9.88 -1.18
CA GLY A 25 31.53 -10.25 -2.01
C GLY A 25 31.78 -9.50 -3.33
N ALA A 26 31.19 -8.33 -3.59
CA ALA A 26 31.57 -7.51 -4.76
C ALA A 26 32.23 -6.19 -4.33
N THR A 27 33.48 -6.00 -4.75
CA THR A 27 34.19 -4.72 -4.65
C THR A 27 33.35 -3.60 -5.25
N ALA A 28 33.28 -2.48 -4.53
CA ALA A 28 32.49 -1.31 -4.87
C ALA A 28 32.85 -0.77 -6.28
N ARG A 29 32.15 -1.25 -7.30
CA ARG A 29 31.83 -0.46 -8.49
C ARG A 29 30.41 0.03 -8.29
N ALA A 30 30.28 1.34 -8.09
CA ALA A 30 29.03 2.05 -8.03
C ALA A 30 28.14 1.67 -9.23
N ALA A 31 27.16 0.80 -9.01
CA ALA A 31 26.03 0.69 -9.90
C ALA A 31 25.22 1.98 -9.72
N GLN A 32 25.06 2.76 -10.79
CA GLN A 32 24.20 3.95 -10.81
C GLN A 32 22.72 3.54 -10.74
N GLY A 33 22.28 3.10 -9.57
CA GLY A 33 20.88 2.89 -9.19
C GLY A 33 20.79 3.05 -7.67
N GLY A 34 20.58 4.30 -7.23
CA GLY A 34 20.49 4.67 -5.83
C GLY A 34 19.11 4.37 -5.22
N SER A 35 19.03 4.42 -3.89
CA SER A 35 17.76 4.59 -3.17
C SER A 35 17.31 6.04 -3.24
N PHE A 36 16.02 6.30 -3.09
CA PHE A 36 15.44 7.65 -3.15
C PHE A 36 14.98 8.14 -1.78
N SER A 37 15.04 9.45 -1.54
CA SER A 37 14.21 10.06 -0.51
C SER A 37 12.75 10.06 -0.95
N VAL A 38 11.82 10.16 -0.01
CA VAL A 38 10.38 10.17 -0.33
C VAL A 38 10.03 11.38 -1.21
N GLU A 39 10.69 12.52 -0.99
CA GLU A 39 10.51 13.75 -1.76
C GLU A 39 11.02 13.60 -3.20
N GLN A 40 12.11 12.86 -3.43
CA GLN A 40 12.60 12.57 -4.77
C GLN A 40 11.59 11.73 -5.56
N ILE A 41 10.97 10.74 -4.91
CA ILE A 41 9.88 9.96 -5.52
C ILE A 41 8.70 10.89 -5.87
N ALA A 42 8.29 11.74 -4.93
CA ALA A 42 7.21 12.70 -5.14
C ALA A 42 7.49 13.66 -6.32
N GLU A 43 8.73 14.13 -6.46
CA GLU A 43 9.17 14.97 -7.58
C GLU A 43 9.12 14.21 -8.91
N LEU A 44 9.67 13.00 -8.95
CA LEU A 44 9.64 12.13 -10.14
C LEU A 44 8.21 11.77 -10.54
N TYR A 45 7.28 11.67 -9.59
CA TYR A 45 5.86 11.40 -9.86
C TYR A 45 5.02 12.67 -10.02
N ASN A 46 5.68 13.83 -10.09
CA ASN A 46 5.04 15.12 -10.30
C ASN A 46 3.91 15.40 -9.30
N PHE A 47 4.16 15.12 -8.02
CA PHE A 47 3.20 15.41 -6.95
C PHE A 47 2.99 16.92 -6.80
N PRO A 48 1.74 17.37 -6.51
CA PRO A 48 1.42 18.77 -6.38
C PRO A 48 2.15 19.38 -5.18
N GLY A 49 2.77 20.55 -5.37
CA GLY A 49 3.56 21.25 -4.34
C GLY A 49 2.81 22.30 -3.52
N GLY A 50 1.56 22.61 -3.85
CA GLY A 50 0.77 23.66 -3.19
C GLY A 50 0.11 23.24 -1.88
N GLU A 51 -0.05 21.93 -1.67
CA GLU A 51 -0.77 21.32 -0.57
C GLU A 51 0.19 20.49 0.30
N THR A 52 -0.04 20.50 1.60
CA THR A 52 0.74 19.73 2.59
C THR A 52 -0.08 18.62 3.23
N GLY A 53 -1.36 18.47 2.87
CA GLY A 53 -2.34 17.63 3.57
C GLY A 53 -3.00 18.34 4.76
N ALA A 54 -2.89 19.67 4.85
CA ALA A 54 -3.43 20.43 5.97
C ALA A 54 -4.95 20.26 6.10
N GLY A 55 -5.40 20.03 7.35
CA GLY A 55 -6.81 19.77 7.65
C GLY A 55 -7.28 18.35 7.33
N GLN A 56 -6.41 17.50 6.81
CA GLN A 56 -6.70 16.08 6.56
C GLN A 56 -6.16 15.19 7.68
N CYS A 57 -6.72 13.99 7.78
CA CYS A 57 -6.26 12.95 8.69
C CYS A 57 -6.02 11.67 7.90
N ILE A 58 -4.81 11.13 8.00
CA ILE A 58 -4.43 9.83 7.45
C ILE A 58 -4.49 8.82 8.60
N ALA A 59 -5.31 7.80 8.47
CA ALA A 59 -5.26 6.62 9.32
C ALA A 59 -4.28 5.61 8.72
N ILE A 60 -3.43 5.01 9.55
CA ILE A 60 -2.54 3.92 9.18
C ILE A 60 -2.94 2.72 10.04
N ILE A 61 -3.18 1.58 9.42
CA ILE A 61 -3.60 0.36 10.11
C ILE A 61 -2.38 -0.52 10.36
N GLU A 62 -2.09 -0.82 11.62
CA GLU A 62 -0.92 -1.58 12.02
C GLU A 62 -1.30 -2.76 12.91
N LEU A 63 -0.75 -3.93 12.59
CA LEU A 63 -1.07 -5.16 13.29
C LEU A 63 0.07 -5.57 14.23
N ASN A 64 -0.22 -5.63 15.51
CA ASN A 64 0.72 -6.10 16.52
C ASN A 64 0.90 -7.62 16.43
N ASP A 65 2.15 -8.08 16.59
CA ASP A 65 2.43 -9.46 17.00
C ASP A 65 1.69 -9.77 18.30
N ILE A 66 1.30 -11.03 18.50
CA ILE A 66 0.61 -11.48 19.72
C ILE A 66 1.32 -12.65 20.40
N ASP A 67 1.26 -12.70 21.73
CA ASP A 67 1.67 -13.88 22.50
C ASP A 67 0.61 -15.00 22.43
N GLN A 68 0.93 -16.17 23.01
CA GLN A 68 0.00 -17.31 23.08
C GLN A 68 -1.31 -17.01 23.84
N LYS A 69 -1.38 -15.90 24.58
CA LYS A 69 -2.57 -15.44 25.32
C LYS A 69 -3.32 -14.35 24.55
N GLY A 70 -2.87 -13.98 23.34
CA GLY A 70 -3.47 -12.94 22.52
C GLY A 70 -3.07 -11.51 22.91
N HIS A 71 -2.07 -11.33 23.77
CA HIS A 71 -1.61 -9.98 24.12
C HIS A 71 -0.66 -9.43 23.06
N PRO A 72 -0.81 -8.16 22.65
CA PRO A 72 0.14 -7.50 21.76
C PRO A 72 1.56 -7.51 22.32
N THR A 73 2.56 -7.86 21.52
CA THR A 73 3.98 -7.96 21.94
C THR A 73 4.93 -7.13 21.10
N GLY A 74 4.58 -6.81 19.85
CA GLY A 74 5.45 -6.13 18.89
C GLY A 74 4.69 -5.25 17.90
N ALA A 75 5.42 -4.65 16.97
CA ALA A 75 5.03 -3.57 16.06
C ALA A 75 4.88 -2.20 16.75
N GLY A 76 5.70 -1.24 16.34
CA GLY A 76 5.61 0.14 16.79
C GLY A 76 6.66 1.08 16.20
N TYR A 77 6.60 2.33 16.64
CA TYR A 77 7.54 3.38 16.27
C TYR A 77 8.09 4.11 17.50
N LYS A 78 9.34 4.58 17.39
CA LYS A 78 9.96 5.49 18.36
C LYS A 78 9.85 6.92 17.84
N THR A 79 9.25 7.81 18.63
CA THR A 79 9.15 9.23 18.24
C THR A 79 10.51 9.91 18.07
N SER A 80 11.58 9.41 18.69
CA SER A 80 12.95 9.88 18.48
C SER A 80 13.44 9.65 17.04
N ASP A 81 13.06 8.52 16.46
CA ASP A 81 13.53 8.07 15.16
C ASP A 81 12.81 8.87 14.07
N LEU A 82 11.48 8.98 14.18
CA LEU A 82 10.67 9.85 13.33
C LEU A 82 11.17 11.31 13.38
N ARG A 83 11.43 11.87 14.57
CA ARG A 83 12.00 13.23 14.68
C ARG A 83 13.33 13.36 13.95
N THR A 84 14.14 12.31 13.94
CA THR A 84 15.43 12.30 13.25
C THR A 84 15.25 12.22 11.74
N PHE A 85 14.33 11.39 11.25
CA PHE A 85 13.95 11.31 9.84
C PHE A 85 13.51 12.67 9.30
N PHE A 86 12.45 13.25 9.88
CA PHE A 86 11.87 14.51 9.41
C PHE A 86 12.90 15.67 9.48
N LYS A 87 13.72 15.69 10.54
CA LYS A 87 14.81 16.68 10.65
C LYS A 87 15.86 16.51 9.54
N LYS A 88 16.26 15.28 9.21
CA LYS A 88 17.25 15.01 8.15
C LYS A 88 16.70 15.33 6.77
N ALA A 89 15.42 15.05 6.56
CA ALA A 89 14.71 15.34 5.31
C ALA A 89 14.40 16.85 5.15
N GLY A 90 14.53 17.64 6.22
CA GLY A 90 14.28 19.09 6.16
C GLY A 90 12.80 19.45 6.07
N ILE A 91 11.92 18.53 6.46
CA ILE A 91 10.46 18.67 6.42
C ILE A 91 9.87 18.71 7.84
N PRO A 92 8.78 19.46 8.07
CA PRO A 92 8.09 19.43 9.35
C PRO A 92 7.55 18.04 9.66
N MET A 93 7.75 17.58 10.90
CA MET A 93 7.12 16.33 11.35
C MET A 93 5.61 16.55 11.53
N PRO A 94 4.74 15.73 10.91
CA PRO A 94 3.29 15.82 11.12
C PRO A 94 2.92 15.50 12.56
N GLN A 95 1.68 15.82 12.94
CA GLN A 95 1.13 15.34 14.19
C GLN A 95 0.86 13.84 14.09
N ILE A 96 1.59 13.04 14.87
CA ILE A 96 1.50 11.57 14.85
C ILE A 96 0.97 11.10 16.21
N ALA A 97 -0.11 10.32 16.21
CA ALA A 97 -0.71 9.79 17.43
C ALA A 97 -1.10 8.31 17.28
N PRO A 98 -0.83 7.46 18.28
CA PRO A 98 -1.33 6.10 18.28
C PRO A 98 -2.82 6.05 18.69
N ALA A 99 -3.54 5.06 18.19
CA ALA A 99 -4.85 4.64 18.63
C ALA A 99 -4.80 3.17 19.03
N SER A 100 -5.37 2.82 20.19
CA SER A 100 -5.49 1.43 20.62
C SER A 100 -6.82 0.86 20.15
N VAL A 101 -6.78 -0.30 19.50
CA VAL A 101 -7.94 -1.11 19.14
C VAL A 101 -7.71 -2.51 19.70
N ASP A 102 -8.69 -3.05 20.43
CA ASP A 102 -8.62 -4.37 21.07
C ASP A 102 -7.36 -4.61 21.92
N GLY A 103 -6.90 -3.56 22.60
CA GLY A 103 -5.69 -3.61 23.42
C GLY A 103 -4.38 -3.51 22.64
N GLY A 104 -4.44 -3.44 21.31
CA GLY A 104 -3.31 -3.10 20.44
C GLY A 104 -2.66 -1.78 20.85
N ALA A 105 -1.34 -1.67 20.69
CA ALA A 105 -0.60 -0.51 21.15
C ALA A 105 0.72 -0.32 20.39
N ASN A 106 1.26 0.90 20.44
CA ASN A 106 2.61 1.19 19.95
C ASN A 106 3.66 0.48 20.83
N LYS A 107 4.25 -0.62 20.33
CA LYS A 107 5.23 -1.46 21.06
C LYS A 107 6.53 -1.67 20.27
N PRO A 108 7.36 -0.62 20.09
CA PRO A 108 8.60 -0.74 19.33
C PRO A 108 9.69 -1.50 20.09
N GLY A 109 10.58 -2.17 19.36
CA GLY A 109 11.86 -2.71 19.85
C GLY A 109 12.00 -4.23 19.81
N HIS A 110 11.01 -4.97 19.32
CA HIS A 110 10.98 -6.43 19.40
C HIS A 110 10.50 -7.16 18.14
N SER A 111 10.15 -6.45 17.05
CA SER A 111 9.54 -7.05 15.86
C SER A 111 10.14 -6.57 14.53
N GLU A 112 10.08 -7.39 13.49
CA GLU A 112 10.31 -6.94 12.12
C GLU A 112 9.22 -5.96 11.66
N ALA A 113 7.99 -6.10 12.16
CA ALA A 113 6.88 -5.20 11.89
C ALA A 113 7.14 -3.73 12.31
N ASP A 114 8.12 -3.45 13.17
CA ASP A 114 8.58 -2.08 13.44
C ASP A 114 9.04 -1.37 12.15
N GLY A 115 9.61 -2.12 11.20
CA GLY A 115 10.04 -1.59 9.91
C GLY A 115 8.86 -1.12 9.05
N GLU A 116 7.77 -1.88 9.04
CA GLU A 116 6.51 -1.53 8.38
C GLU A 116 5.93 -0.26 8.99
N VAL A 117 5.72 -0.25 10.31
CA VAL A 117 5.12 0.89 11.03
C VAL A 117 5.90 2.18 10.78
N VAL A 118 7.23 2.12 10.79
CA VAL A 118 8.08 3.29 10.55
C VAL A 118 8.04 3.72 9.09
N LEU A 119 8.11 2.78 8.14
CA LEU A 119 8.00 3.07 6.70
C LEU A 119 6.70 3.81 6.39
N ASP A 120 5.56 3.28 6.85
CA ASP A 120 4.24 3.82 6.59
C ASP A 120 4.12 5.27 7.10
N ILE A 121 4.57 5.53 8.33
CA ILE A 121 4.53 6.86 8.93
C ILE A 121 5.48 7.84 8.23
N GLU A 122 6.72 7.41 7.93
CA GLU A 122 7.73 8.26 7.32
C GLU A 122 7.35 8.63 5.88
N VAL A 123 6.86 7.67 5.09
CA VAL A 123 6.43 7.91 3.71
C VAL A 123 5.18 8.79 3.67
N ALA A 124 4.11 8.42 4.37
CA ALA A 124 2.88 9.22 4.39
C ALA A 124 3.13 10.63 4.94
N GLY A 125 3.96 10.74 5.98
CA GLY A 125 4.29 12.00 6.62
C GLY A 125 5.21 12.89 5.79
N ALA A 126 6.13 12.32 5.01
CA ALA A 126 6.96 13.10 4.11
C ALA A 126 6.17 13.66 2.92
N ILE A 127 5.21 12.89 2.41
CA ILE A 127 4.28 13.41 1.40
C ILE A 127 3.31 14.42 2.02
N ALA A 128 2.69 14.14 3.16
CA ALA A 128 1.66 15.01 3.73
C ALA A 128 2.04 15.55 5.13
N PRO A 129 3.06 16.42 5.25
CA PRO A 129 3.56 16.90 6.54
C PRO A 129 2.56 17.80 7.30
N GLY A 130 1.55 18.33 6.62
CA GLY A 130 0.46 19.10 7.21
C GLY A 130 -0.73 18.25 7.69
N ALA A 131 -0.78 16.96 7.33
CA ALA A 131 -1.82 16.06 7.78
C ALA A 131 -1.59 15.61 9.24
N ARG A 132 -2.67 15.22 9.91
CA ARG A 132 -2.59 14.44 11.14
C ARG A 132 -2.51 12.97 10.78
N ILE A 133 -1.50 12.26 11.28
CA ILE A 133 -1.35 10.81 11.12
C ILE A 133 -1.82 10.13 12.41
N VAL A 134 -2.70 9.16 12.26
CA VAL A 134 -3.22 8.36 13.36
C VAL A 134 -2.96 6.90 13.08
N VAL A 135 -2.19 6.25 13.94
CA VAL A 135 -1.76 4.86 13.76
C VAL A 135 -2.64 3.96 14.62
N TYR A 136 -3.53 3.19 14.00
CA TYR A 136 -4.47 2.30 14.67
C TYR A 136 -3.82 0.93 14.85
N PHE A 137 -3.39 0.65 16.07
CA PHE A 137 -2.79 -0.62 16.44
C PHE A 137 -3.86 -1.59 16.90
N ALA A 138 -3.86 -2.80 16.31
CA ALA A 138 -4.70 -3.91 16.73
C ALA A 138 -3.94 -5.23 16.71
N PRO A 139 -4.38 -6.27 17.43
CA PRO A 139 -3.83 -7.62 17.30
C PRO A 139 -3.91 -8.14 15.85
N ASN A 140 -2.85 -8.79 15.34
CA ASN A 140 -2.87 -9.48 14.04
C ASN A 140 -3.78 -10.73 14.09
N THR A 141 -5.07 -10.50 13.97
CA THR A 141 -6.15 -11.50 14.02
C THR A 141 -7.29 -11.02 13.14
N THR A 142 -8.21 -11.92 12.78
CA THR A 142 -9.43 -11.58 12.03
C THR A 142 -10.18 -10.40 12.65
N ASN A 143 -10.43 -10.44 13.96
CA ASN A 143 -11.19 -9.40 14.66
C ASN A 143 -10.40 -8.10 14.73
N GLY A 144 -9.15 -8.16 15.18
CA GLY A 144 -8.32 -6.97 15.35
C GLY A 144 -8.16 -6.19 14.07
N PHE A 145 -7.98 -6.86 12.92
CA PHE A 145 -7.83 -6.16 11.64
C PHE A 145 -9.16 -5.52 11.17
N ILE A 146 -10.28 -6.25 11.26
CA ILE A 146 -11.61 -5.72 10.93
C ILE A 146 -11.95 -4.52 11.83
N ASP A 147 -11.71 -4.65 13.13
CA ASP A 147 -12.04 -3.64 14.12
C ASP A 147 -11.11 -2.43 14.01
N ALA A 148 -9.86 -2.59 13.59
CA ALA A 148 -8.96 -1.48 13.30
C ALA A 148 -9.48 -0.60 12.15
N VAL A 149 -9.89 -1.23 11.04
CA VAL A 149 -10.47 -0.50 9.90
C VAL A 149 -11.79 0.16 10.29
N LYS A 150 -12.69 -0.56 10.98
CA LYS A 150 -13.94 0.03 11.46
C LYS A 150 -13.71 1.19 12.42
N ALA A 151 -12.76 1.07 13.35
CA ALA A 151 -12.38 2.13 14.27
C ALA A 151 -11.88 3.37 13.53
N ALA A 152 -11.06 3.20 12.50
CA ALA A 152 -10.57 4.31 11.68
C ALA A 152 -11.69 4.97 10.86
N VAL A 153 -12.53 4.18 10.19
CA VAL A 153 -13.66 4.65 9.37
C VAL A 153 -14.68 5.43 10.20
N HIS A 154 -15.00 4.95 11.40
CA HIS A 154 -16.03 5.54 12.27
C HIS A 154 -15.48 6.50 13.33
N ASP A 155 -14.21 6.91 13.23
CA ASP A 155 -13.64 7.84 14.19
C ASP A 155 -14.21 9.25 14.03
N ALA A 156 -15.24 9.56 14.80
CA ALA A 156 -15.89 10.87 14.77
C ALA A 156 -15.04 12.02 15.34
N ALA A 157 -14.01 11.72 16.14
CA ALA A 157 -13.15 12.73 16.76
C ALA A 157 -12.03 13.16 15.81
N ARG A 158 -11.42 12.17 15.14
CA ARG A 158 -10.24 12.34 14.29
C ARG A 158 -10.59 12.42 12.81
N LYS A 159 -11.72 11.86 12.38
CA LYS A 159 -12.28 11.89 11.02
C LYS A 159 -11.23 11.66 9.92
N PRO A 160 -10.58 10.48 9.88
CA PRO A 160 -9.70 10.13 8.77
C PRO A 160 -10.40 10.30 7.42
N SER A 161 -9.74 10.95 6.48
CA SER A 161 -10.22 11.06 5.09
C SER A 161 -9.53 10.08 4.15
N VAL A 162 -8.45 9.45 4.63
CA VAL A 162 -7.69 8.42 3.94
C VAL A 162 -7.24 7.36 4.95
N ILE A 163 -7.28 6.09 4.56
CA ILE A 163 -6.72 4.95 5.30
C ILE A 163 -5.61 4.34 4.44
N SER A 164 -4.44 4.10 5.03
CA SER A 164 -3.35 3.31 4.45
C SER A 164 -3.30 1.94 5.13
N ILE A 165 -3.18 0.89 4.33
CA ILE A 165 -3.04 -0.50 4.78
C ILE A 165 -1.89 -1.14 4.02
N SER A 166 -0.85 -1.49 4.75
CA SER A 166 0.36 -2.14 4.23
C SER A 166 0.47 -3.61 4.66
N TRP A 167 -0.68 -4.20 5.03
CA TRP A 167 -0.83 -5.56 5.54
C TRP A 167 -1.84 -6.34 4.69
N GLY A 168 -1.51 -7.56 4.32
CA GLY A 168 -2.41 -8.44 3.58
C GLY A 168 -1.92 -9.89 3.49
N GLY A 169 -2.64 -10.68 2.71
CA GLY A 169 -2.27 -12.03 2.30
C GLY A 169 -3.23 -12.59 1.26
N PRO A 170 -3.04 -13.84 0.80
CA PRO A 170 -3.85 -14.43 -0.25
C PRO A 170 -5.35 -14.41 0.08
N GLU A 171 -6.17 -13.95 -0.87
CA GLU A 171 -7.61 -13.77 -0.66
C GLU A 171 -8.41 -15.07 -0.46
N ASP A 172 -7.83 -16.22 -0.80
CA ASP A 172 -8.48 -17.52 -0.90
C ASP A 172 -7.86 -18.60 0.00
N GLU A 173 -7.20 -18.20 1.09
CA GLU A 173 -6.76 -19.14 2.12
C GLU A 173 -7.95 -19.89 2.76
N ASP A 174 -7.75 -21.17 3.09
CA ASP A 174 -8.79 -22.00 3.71
C ASP A 174 -9.29 -21.39 5.04
N GLY A 175 -10.61 -21.15 5.12
CA GLY A 175 -11.27 -20.60 6.30
C GLY A 175 -11.26 -19.06 6.39
N SER A 176 -10.72 -18.35 5.40
CA SER A 176 -10.63 -16.88 5.36
C SER A 176 -11.94 -16.16 5.08
N GLN A 177 -13.00 -16.85 4.62
CA GLN A 177 -14.25 -16.22 4.13
C GLN A 177 -14.83 -15.19 5.10
N GLN A 178 -14.84 -15.50 6.41
CA GLN A 178 -15.38 -14.59 7.41
C GLN A 178 -14.53 -13.31 7.57
N PHE A 179 -13.21 -13.44 7.47
CA PHE A 179 -12.29 -12.31 7.48
C PHE A 179 -12.49 -11.44 6.24
N VAL A 180 -12.53 -12.08 5.07
CA VAL A 180 -12.78 -11.44 3.77
C VAL A 180 -14.09 -10.66 3.76
N ASP A 181 -15.19 -11.28 4.16
CA ASP A 181 -16.52 -10.64 4.19
C ASP A 181 -16.54 -9.44 5.14
N GLY A 182 -16.02 -9.60 6.36
CA GLY A 182 -16.06 -8.57 7.40
C GLY A 182 -15.15 -7.37 7.10
N LEU A 183 -13.94 -7.62 6.58
CA LEU A 183 -13.01 -6.55 6.22
C LEU A 183 -13.46 -5.84 4.94
N ASN A 184 -13.99 -6.57 3.96
CA ASN A 184 -14.54 -5.96 2.74
C ASN A 184 -15.78 -5.08 3.06
N GLU A 185 -16.61 -5.48 4.03
CA GLU A 185 -17.68 -4.62 4.54
C GLU A 185 -17.14 -3.32 5.15
N ALA A 186 -16.09 -3.40 5.98
CA ALA A 186 -15.48 -2.20 6.57
C ALA A 186 -14.87 -1.25 5.51
N ILE A 187 -14.23 -1.80 4.48
CA ILE A 187 -13.68 -0.99 3.37
C ILE A 187 -14.80 -0.38 2.52
N ARG A 188 -15.89 -1.13 2.31
CA ARG A 188 -17.10 -0.60 1.64
C ARG A 188 -17.75 0.54 2.44
N ASP A 189 -17.80 0.44 3.76
CA ASP A 189 -18.28 1.52 4.62
C ASP A 189 -17.39 2.77 4.49
N ALA A 190 -16.07 2.60 4.42
CA ALA A 190 -15.12 3.68 4.14
C ALA A 190 -15.47 4.40 2.82
N ALA A 191 -15.70 3.63 1.74
CA ALA A 191 -16.09 4.17 0.45
C ALA A 191 -17.42 4.95 0.52
N ALA A 192 -18.42 4.43 1.24
CA ALA A 192 -19.70 5.12 1.45
C ALA A 192 -19.57 6.40 2.30
N MET A 193 -18.59 6.45 3.19
CA MET A 193 -18.30 7.60 4.05
C MET A 193 -17.34 8.61 3.42
N GLY A 194 -16.92 8.41 2.17
CA GLY A 194 -16.01 9.33 1.47
C GLY A 194 -14.57 9.26 1.99
N VAL A 195 -14.16 8.10 2.49
CA VAL A 195 -12.79 7.78 2.91
C VAL A 195 -12.12 6.92 1.84
N THR A 196 -10.97 7.35 1.35
CA THR A 196 -10.16 6.55 0.41
C THR A 196 -9.37 5.50 1.20
N VAL A 197 -9.36 4.24 0.75
CA VAL A 197 -8.55 3.17 1.39
C VAL A 197 -7.47 2.72 0.40
N CYS A 198 -6.22 3.11 0.66
CA CYS A 198 -5.04 2.71 -0.12
C CYS A 198 -4.46 1.42 0.46
N VAL A 199 -4.27 0.39 -0.37
CA VAL A 199 -3.85 -0.94 0.10
C VAL A 199 -2.69 -1.46 -0.74
N ALA A 200 -1.60 -1.87 -0.08
CA ALA A 200 -0.46 -2.53 -0.73
C ALA A 200 -0.91 -3.84 -1.39
N SER A 201 -0.50 -4.12 -2.63
CA SER A 201 -1.02 -5.27 -3.39
C SER A 201 -0.25 -6.58 -3.21
N GLY A 202 0.73 -6.63 -2.31
CA GLY A 202 1.52 -7.81 -2.01
C GLY A 202 2.97 -7.72 -2.52
N ASP A 203 3.83 -8.52 -1.91
CA ASP A 203 5.29 -8.50 -2.12
C ASP A 203 5.87 -9.84 -2.60
N ASN A 204 5.00 -10.81 -2.90
CA ASN A 204 5.34 -12.15 -3.41
C ASN A 204 4.85 -12.34 -4.86
N GLY A 205 4.73 -11.24 -5.62
CA GLY A 205 4.34 -11.28 -7.01
C GLY A 205 2.94 -11.85 -7.23
N SER A 206 2.73 -12.50 -8.38
CA SER A 206 1.45 -13.15 -8.67
C SER A 206 1.18 -14.40 -7.85
N ALA A 207 2.17 -14.92 -7.13
CA ALA A 207 1.99 -16.09 -6.27
C ALA A 207 1.33 -15.71 -4.94
N ASP A 208 1.69 -14.55 -4.39
CA ASP A 208 1.23 -13.99 -3.10
C ASP A 208 1.44 -14.88 -1.84
N MET A 209 1.80 -16.15 -2.03
CA MET A 209 2.21 -17.10 -1.00
C MET A 209 3.73 -17.17 -0.89
N GLY A 210 4.19 -17.56 0.30
CA GLY A 210 5.60 -17.81 0.60
C GLY A 210 6.06 -19.23 0.26
N GLU A 211 6.79 -19.86 1.19
CA GLU A 211 7.44 -21.17 0.97
C GLU A 211 6.45 -22.32 0.70
N ASP A 212 5.21 -22.21 1.17
CA ASP A 212 4.14 -23.22 1.01
C ASP A 212 3.23 -22.96 -0.22
N TRP A 213 3.73 -22.23 -1.22
CA TRP A 213 2.97 -21.89 -2.42
C TRP A 213 2.41 -23.12 -3.16
N ASP A 214 1.12 -23.07 -3.53
CA ASP A 214 0.37 -24.20 -4.09
C ASP A 214 0.51 -24.37 -5.63
N GLY A 215 1.29 -23.51 -6.27
CA GLY A 215 1.51 -23.50 -7.72
C GLY A 215 0.50 -22.66 -8.54
N LYS A 216 -0.40 -21.90 -7.90
CA LYS A 216 -1.41 -21.06 -8.57
C LYS A 216 -1.21 -19.58 -8.27
N PRO A 217 -1.73 -18.65 -9.09
CA PRO A 217 -1.68 -17.26 -8.70
C PRO A 217 -2.76 -16.91 -7.68
N HIS A 218 -2.42 -16.01 -6.77
CA HIS A 218 -3.31 -15.49 -5.74
C HIS A 218 -3.28 -13.97 -5.78
N ALA A 219 -4.43 -13.33 -5.59
CA ALA A 219 -4.51 -11.89 -5.39
C ALA A 219 -4.50 -11.59 -3.90
N ASP A 220 -3.77 -10.55 -3.50
CA ASP A 220 -3.70 -10.14 -2.09
C ASP A 220 -5.01 -9.49 -1.64
N PHE A 221 -5.47 -9.85 -0.44
CA PHE A 221 -6.53 -9.20 0.30
C PHE A 221 -5.92 -8.48 1.53
N PRO A 222 -6.21 -7.18 1.76
CA PRO A 222 -7.41 -6.46 1.31
C PRO A 222 -7.35 -5.79 -0.07
N ALA A 223 -6.21 -5.85 -0.79
CA ALA A 223 -6.06 -5.14 -2.07
C ALA A 223 -7.10 -5.57 -3.12
N SER A 224 -7.49 -6.84 -3.12
CA SER A 224 -8.48 -7.41 -4.02
C SER A 224 -9.92 -6.94 -3.74
N SER A 225 -10.19 -6.28 -2.61
CA SER A 225 -11.46 -5.61 -2.38
C SER A 225 -11.77 -4.63 -3.53
N PRO A 226 -12.98 -4.66 -4.12
CA PRO A 226 -13.36 -3.71 -5.16
C PRO A 226 -13.56 -2.28 -4.64
N PHE A 227 -13.44 -2.06 -3.32
CA PHE A 227 -13.55 -0.75 -2.67
C PHE A 227 -12.19 -0.18 -2.23
N ALA A 228 -11.12 -0.97 -2.32
CA ALA A 228 -9.75 -0.55 -2.07
C ALA A 228 -9.11 0.06 -3.33
N LEU A 229 -8.26 1.06 -3.16
CA LEU A 229 -7.29 1.50 -4.15
C LEU A 229 -6.04 0.62 -4.01
N ALA A 230 -5.93 -0.42 -4.84
CA ALA A 230 -4.82 -1.36 -4.80
C ALA A 230 -3.55 -0.73 -5.39
N CYS A 231 -2.46 -0.80 -4.63
CA CYS A 231 -1.19 -0.13 -4.88
C CYS A 231 -0.08 -1.15 -5.14
N GLY A 232 0.29 -1.32 -6.41
CA GLY A 232 1.34 -2.23 -6.85
C GLY A 232 2.72 -1.63 -6.99
N GLY A 233 3.64 -2.48 -7.46
CA GLY A 233 5.08 -2.22 -7.35
C GLY A 233 5.83 -2.16 -8.67
N THR A 234 6.69 -1.15 -8.79
CA THR A 234 7.61 -0.93 -9.91
C THR A 234 9.05 -0.84 -9.44
N ASN A 235 10.00 -1.04 -10.35
CA ASN A 235 11.40 -0.70 -10.16
C ASN A 235 11.67 0.64 -10.85
N LEU A 236 11.89 1.69 -10.06
CA LEU A 236 12.18 3.03 -10.57
C LEU A 236 13.68 3.28 -10.70
N LYS A 237 14.11 3.73 -11.88
CA LYS A 237 15.44 4.30 -12.11
C LYS A 237 15.28 5.68 -12.72
N ALA A 238 16.10 6.63 -12.27
CA ALA A 238 16.10 7.99 -12.80
C ALA A 238 17.51 8.51 -13.12
N PRO A 239 18.31 7.82 -13.98
CA PRO A 239 19.63 8.32 -14.35
C PRO A 239 19.52 9.70 -15.00
N ASN A 240 20.23 10.68 -14.43
CA ASN A 240 20.18 12.08 -14.87
C ASN A 240 18.76 12.68 -14.89
N GLY A 241 17.84 12.21 -14.02
CA GLY A 241 16.45 12.67 -13.95
C GLY A 241 15.51 12.07 -15.01
N HIS A 242 16.00 11.18 -15.87
CA HIS A 242 15.16 10.50 -16.86
C HIS A 242 14.56 9.23 -16.27
N ILE A 243 13.24 9.23 -16.07
CA ILE A 243 12.51 8.09 -15.52
C ILE A 243 12.57 6.90 -16.49
N GLN A 244 13.01 5.77 -15.95
CA GLN A 244 12.94 4.44 -16.53
C GLN A 244 12.31 3.54 -15.48
N GLU A 245 11.16 2.97 -15.80
CA GLU A 245 10.36 2.26 -14.81
C GLU A 245 9.71 1.04 -15.44
N VAL A 246 9.83 -0.08 -14.72
CA VAL A 246 9.36 -1.41 -15.14
C VAL A 246 8.69 -2.08 -13.95
N VAL A 247 7.99 -3.20 -14.18
CA VAL A 247 7.44 -4.00 -13.07
C VAL A 247 8.56 -4.39 -12.10
N TRP A 248 8.31 -4.24 -10.79
CA TRP A 248 9.22 -4.75 -9.79
C TRP A 248 9.14 -6.28 -9.75
N ASN A 249 10.25 -6.93 -10.09
CA ASN A 249 10.43 -8.38 -9.91
C ASN A 249 11.91 -8.69 -9.66
N GLY A 250 12.24 -8.95 -8.40
CA GLY A 250 13.55 -9.40 -7.92
C GLY A 250 13.67 -10.92 -7.78
N GLY A 251 12.70 -11.69 -8.29
CA GLY A 251 12.62 -13.15 -8.17
C GLY A 251 12.35 -13.63 -6.74
N THR A 252 12.47 -14.93 -6.52
CA THR A 252 12.13 -15.62 -5.26
C THR A 252 12.75 -15.00 -3.98
N GLN A 253 13.95 -14.43 -4.06
CA GLN A 253 14.62 -13.78 -2.92
C GLN A 253 14.35 -12.27 -2.83
N GLY A 254 14.07 -11.63 -3.97
CA GLY A 254 13.92 -10.17 -4.04
C GLY A 254 12.48 -9.69 -3.91
N GLY A 255 11.50 -10.59 -4.07
CA GLY A 255 10.08 -10.25 -4.13
C GLY A 255 9.67 -9.63 -5.47
N ALA A 256 8.38 -9.41 -5.64
CA ALA A 256 7.81 -8.68 -6.77
C ALA A 256 6.50 -8.02 -6.34
N GLY A 257 6.07 -6.99 -7.07
CA GLY A 257 4.78 -6.35 -6.83
C GLY A 257 3.63 -7.32 -7.08
N GLY A 258 2.75 -7.47 -6.09
CA GLY A 258 1.61 -8.36 -6.18
C GLY A 258 0.57 -7.85 -7.18
N GLY A 259 -0.14 -8.78 -7.81
CA GLY A 259 -1.08 -8.45 -8.89
C GLY A 259 -1.61 -9.70 -9.58
N GLY A 260 -2.84 -9.61 -10.07
CA GLY A 260 -3.56 -10.74 -10.63
C GLY A 260 -5.03 -10.44 -10.86
N VAL A 261 -5.84 -11.51 -10.86
CA VAL A 261 -7.29 -11.43 -11.02
C VAL A 261 -7.92 -12.20 -9.86
N SER A 262 -8.72 -11.50 -9.06
CA SER A 262 -9.43 -12.08 -7.93
C SER A 262 -10.32 -13.25 -8.36
N VAL A 263 -10.30 -14.33 -7.61
CA VAL A 263 -11.22 -15.47 -7.68
C VAL A 263 -12.38 -15.32 -6.69
N VAL A 264 -12.26 -14.40 -5.72
CA VAL A 264 -13.27 -14.11 -4.69
C VAL A 264 -14.24 -13.02 -5.13
N PHE A 265 -13.71 -11.90 -5.63
CA PHE A 265 -14.50 -10.71 -5.96
C PHE A 265 -14.78 -10.60 -7.46
N PRO A 266 -16.04 -10.42 -7.88
CA PRO A 266 -16.37 -10.23 -9.29
C PRO A 266 -15.76 -8.94 -9.81
N ARG A 267 -15.50 -8.89 -11.13
CA ARG A 267 -14.99 -7.67 -11.76
C ARG A 267 -15.96 -6.50 -11.53
N PRO A 268 -15.52 -5.40 -10.89
CA PRO A 268 -16.39 -4.26 -10.67
C PRO A 268 -16.68 -3.53 -11.99
N ALA A 269 -17.83 -2.87 -12.07
CA ALA A 269 -18.28 -2.20 -13.29
C ALA A 269 -17.29 -1.14 -13.81
N TYR A 270 -16.59 -0.44 -12.92
CA TYR A 270 -15.60 0.55 -13.32
C TYR A 270 -14.39 -0.07 -14.04
N GLN A 271 -14.08 -1.36 -13.85
CA GLN A 271 -13.01 -2.07 -14.57
C GLN A 271 -13.48 -2.73 -15.87
N ALA A 272 -14.74 -2.57 -16.28
CA ALA A 272 -15.29 -3.27 -17.45
C ALA A 272 -14.52 -2.98 -18.76
N HIS A 273 -13.92 -1.80 -18.88
CA HIS A 273 -13.17 -1.35 -20.06
C HIS A 273 -11.65 -1.38 -19.86
N ALA A 274 -11.16 -1.88 -18.72
CA ALA A 274 -9.74 -2.00 -18.44
C ALA A 274 -9.09 -3.24 -19.09
N HIS A 275 -9.86 -4.05 -19.82
CA HIS A 275 -9.35 -5.28 -20.45
C HIS A 275 -8.69 -6.27 -19.47
N VAL A 276 -9.14 -6.28 -18.21
CA VAL A 276 -8.71 -7.26 -17.19
C VAL A 276 -8.79 -8.68 -17.76
N PRO A 277 -7.69 -9.45 -17.75
CA PRO A 277 -7.67 -10.81 -18.27
C PRO A 277 -8.51 -11.73 -17.38
N LYS A 278 -8.66 -12.99 -17.79
CA LYS A 278 -9.18 -14.02 -16.89
C LYS A 278 -8.05 -14.52 -15.99
N SER A 279 -8.39 -14.98 -14.80
CA SER A 279 -7.47 -15.80 -14.00
C SER A 279 -7.16 -17.13 -14.73
N PRO A 280 -6.15 -17.90 -14.30
CA PRO A 280 -5.90 -19.25 -14.84
C PRO A 280 -7.00 -20.25 -14.55
N SER A 281 -7.71 -20.06 -13.44
CA SER A 281 -8.94 -20.77 -13.13
C SER A 281 -10.14 -20.31 -13.98
N HIS A 282 -9.89 -19.43 -14.97
CA HIS A 282 -10.86 -18.84 -15.89
C HIS A 282 -11.91 -17.92 -15.24
N SER A 283 -11.65 -17.45 -14.02
CA SER A 283 -12.49 -16.48 -13.31
C SER A 283 -12.42 -15.10 -13.97
N VAL A 284 -13.57 -14.41 -13.98
CA VAL A 284 -13.69 -13.00 -14.40
C VAL A 284 -13.88 -12.16 -13.13
N GLY A 285 -12.78 -11.75 -12.52
CA GLY A 285 -12.78 -11.06 -11.23
C GLY A 285 -12.19 -9.66 -11.24
N ARG A 286 -12.14 -9.05 -10.06
CA ARG A 286 -11.46 -7.77 -9.80
C ARG A 286 -9.98 -7.90 -10.16
N GLY A 287 -9.50 -7.07 -11.07
CA GLY A 287 -8.08 -7.05 -11.46
C GLY A 287 -7.27 -6.25 -10.46
N VAL A 288 -6.11 -6.72 -10.02
CA VAL A 288 -5.20 -6.07 -9.06
C VAL A 288 -3.83 -5.87 -9.74
N PRO A 289 -3.13 -4.74 -9.54
CA PRO A 289 -3.51 -3.55 -8.74
C PRO A 289 -4.33 -2.52 -9.54
N ASP A 290 -4.65 -1.37 -8.93
CA ASP A 290 -5.27 -0.23 -9.62
C ASP A 290 -4.24 0.77 -10.12
N VAL A 291 -3.23 1.06 -9.28
CA VAL A 291 -2.12 1.98 -9.57
C VAL A 291 -0.82 1.35 -9.07
N ALA A 292 0.32 1.92 -9.44
CA ALA A 292 1.62 1.46 -8.94
C ALA A 292 2.55 2.62 -8.54
N GLY A 293 3.62 2.29 -7.83
CA GLY A 293 4.71 3.20 -7.46
C GLY A 293 6.02 2.43 -7.27
N ASP A 294 7.11 3.11 -6.90
CA ASP A 294 8.39 2.42 -6.70
C ASP A 294 8.23 1.52 -5.48
N ALA A 295 8.68 0.28 -5.60
CA ALA A 295 8.56 -0.74 -4.56
C ALA A 295 9.80 -1.65 -4.54
N ASP A 296 10.75 -1.52 -5.46
CA ASP A 296 11.92 -2.39 -5.43
C ASP A 296 12.91 -1.95 -4.34
N PRO A 297 13.27 -2.80 -3.34
CA PRO A 297 14.26 -2.43 -2.33
C PRO A 297 15.64 -2.04 -2.88
N ALA A 298 15.97 -2.46 -4.11
CA ALA A 298 17.19 -2.04 -4.80
C ALA A 298 17.18 -0.53 -5.11
N THR A 299 16.00 0.04 -5.37
CA THR A 299 15.74 1.46 -5.68
C THR A 299 14.93 2.19 -4.60
N GLY A 300 14.52 1.50 -3.53
CA GLY A 300 13.49 1.96 -2.61
C GLY A 300 13.83 3.16 -1.73
N TYR A 301 13.02 3.32 -0.70
CA TYR A 301 12.87 4.52 0.12
C TYR A 301 13.90 4.55 1.24
N GLN A 302 14.58 5.68 1.37
CA GLN A 302 15.44 5.97 2.50
C GLN A 302 14.59 6.29 3.72
N ILE A 303 14.72 5.50 4.78
CA ILE A 303 13.99 5.64 6.04
C ILE A 303 14.95 5.68 7.24
N PHE A 304 14.46 6.00 8.43
CA PHE A 304 15.25 6.01 9.67
C PHE A 304 14.63 5.14 10.76
N LEU A 305 15.16 3.93 10.92
CA LEU A 305 14.64 2.91 11.82
C LEU A 305 15.69 2.55 12.88
N ASN A 306 15.30 2.51 14.15
CA ASN A 306 16.14 2.06 15.27
C ASN A 306 17.50 2.78 15.35
N GLY A 307 17.49 4.09 15.11
CA GLY A 307 18.69 4.93 15.17
C GLY A 307 19.62 4.83 13.95
N VAL A 308 19.27 4.05 12.92
CA VAL A 308 20.06 3.90 11.69
C VAL A 308 19.25 4.27 10.45
N GLY A 309 19.93 4.90 9.48
CA GLY A 309 19.35 5.09 8.15
C GLY A 309 19.40 3.78 7.37
N THR A 310 18.29 3.38 6.76
CA THR A 310 18.21 2.15 5.96
C THR A 310 17.37 2.40 4.70
N THR A 311 17.31 1.41 3.81
CA THR A 311 16.48 1.44 2.62
C THR A 311 15.50 0.28 2.64
N ILE A 312 14.22 0.60 2.44
CA ILE A 312 13.11 -0.34 2.37
C ILE A 312 12.35 -0.14 1.05
N GLY A 313 11.91 -1.23 0.46
CA GLY A 313 10.90 -1.27 -0.61
C GLY A 313 9.73 -2.12 -0.17
N GLY A 314 8.99 -2.65 -1.14
CA GLY A 314 7.71 -3.30 -0.98
C GLY A 314 6.57 -2.40 -1.41
N THR A 315 5.46 -3.02 -1.79
CA THR A 315 4.21 -2.32 -2.09
C THR A 315 3.66 -1.59 -0.87
N SER A 316 4.10 -1.98 0.34
CA SER A 316 3.94 -1.19 1.57
C SER A 316 4.44 0.23 1.47
N ALA A 317 5.44 0.54 0.65
CA ALA A 317 5.85 1.94 0.49
C ALA A 317 4.87 2.73 -0.41
N VAL A 318 4.09 2.04 -1.26
CA VAL A 318 3.22 2.67 -2.26
C VAL A 318 1.86 3.05 -1.67
N ALA A 319 1.28 2.22 -0.79
CA ALA A 319 0.05 2.54 -0.08
C ALA A 319 0.11 3.88 0.72
N PRO A 320 1.10 4.13 1.59
CA PRO A 320 1.26 5.39 2.30
C PRO A 320 1.69 6.54 1.38
N LEU A 321 2.45 6.27 0.30
CA LEU A 321 2.77 7.26 -0.73
C LEU A 321 1.48 7.79 -1.38
N MET A 322 0.59 6.88 -1.78
CA MET A 322 -0.72 7.22 -2.33
C MET A 322 -1.61 7.89 -1.27
N ALA A 323 -1.59 7.41 -0.02
CA ALA A 323 -2.39 8.01 1.04
C ALA A 323 -1.99 9.47 1.30
N GLY A 324 -0.68 9.77 1.28
CA GLY A 324 -0.16 11.13 1.35
C GLY A 324 -0.58 11.99 0.15
N LEU A 325 -0.53 11.45 -1.07
CA LEU A 325 -0.99 12.16 -2.27
C LEU A 325 -2.48 12.49 -2.18
N ILE A 326 -3.30 11.52 -1.79
CA ILE A 326 -4.75 11.72 -1.62
C ILE A 326 -5.02 12.73 -0.50
N ALA A 327 -4.23 12.76 0.59
CA ALA A 327 -4.37 13.79 1.60
C ALA A 327 -4.08 15.20 1.05
N ARG A 328 -3.05 15.38 0.20
CA ARG A 328 -2.82 16.65 -0.50
C ARG A 328 -3.98 17.02 -1.42
N ILE A 329 -4.49 16.07 -2.20
CA ILE A 329 -5.63 16.30 -3.09
C ILE A 329 -6.89 16.65 -2.28
N ASN A 330 -7.13 15.95 -1.16
CA ASN A 330 -8.25 16.24 -0.26
C ASN A 330 -8.16 17.64 0.35
N GLU A 331 -6.96 18.15 0.67
CA GLU A 331 -6.78 19.55 1.06
C GLU A 331 -7.24 20.49 -0.06
N ALA A 332 -6.80 20.27 -1.30
CA ALA A 332 -7.20 21.08 -2.45
C ALA A 332 -8.72 21.05 -2.69
N THR A 333 -9.32 19.85 -2.71
CA THR A 333 -10.77 19.69 -2.96
C THR A 333 -11.61 20.20 -1.80
N THR A 334 -11.14 20.07 -0.56
CA THR A 334 -11.86 20.62 0.60
C THR A 334 -11.84 22.15 0.57
N LYS A 335 -10.71 22.79 0.23
CA LYS A 335 -10.65 24.25 0.06
C LYS A 335 -11.56 24.76 -1.05
N LYS A 336 -11.66 24.01 -2.16
CA LYS A 336 -12.43 24.42 -3.35
C LYS A 336 -13.92 24.10 -3.26
N PHE A 337 -14.28 22.96 -2.67
CA PHE A 337 -15.62 22.38 -2.74
C PHE A 337 -16.20 21.94 -1.39
N GLY A 338 -15.43 22.01 -0.30
CA GLY A 338 -15.88 21.58 1.03
C GLY A 338 -16.00 20.06 1.21
N LYS A 339 -15.39 19.24 0.35
CA LYS A 339 -15.44 17.77 0.41
C LYS A 339 -14.14 17.10 -0.01
N THR A 340 -13.92 15.88 0.48
CA THR A 340 -12.85 14.96 0.09
C THR A 340 -13.22 14.19 -1.18
N VAL A 341 -12.25 13.50 -1.79
CA VAL A 341 -12.44 12.73 -3.03
C VAL A 341 -13.11 11.37 -2.80
N GLY A 342 -12.92 10.77 -1.62
CA GLY A 342 -13.52 9.50 -1.24
C GLY A 342 -13.12 8.32 -2.13
N PHE A 343 -14.09 7.51 -2.55
CA PHE A 343 -13.82 6.34 -3.38
C PHE A 343 -13.52 6.73 -4.83
N ILE A 344 -12.24 6.71 -5.20
CA ILE A 344 -11.76 7.25 -6.49
C ILE A 344 -11.72 6.24 -7.63
N ASN A 345 -11.82 4.92 -7.37
CA ASN A 345 -11.62 3.91 -8.42
C ASN A 345 -12.52 4.17 -9.65
N PRO A 346 -13.84 4.46 -9.52
CA PRO A 346 -14.66 4.75 -10.70
C PRO A 346 -14.17 5.93 -11.54
N LEU A 347 -13.53 6.93 -10.93
CA LEU A 347 -13.03 8.12 -11.61
C LEU A 347 -11.73 7.83 -12.36
N ILE A 348 -10.81 7.08 -11.77
CA ILE A 348 -9.49 6.79 -12.40
C ILE A 348 -9.60 5.80 -13.57
N TYR A 349 -10.65 4.99 -13.62
CA TYR A 349 -10.93 4.09 -14.76
C TYR A 349 -11.81 4.73 -15.84
N ALA A 350 -12.32 5.95 -15.62
CA ALA A 350 -13.15 6.62 -16.61
C ALA A 350 -12.32 7.13 -17.80
N SER A 351 -12.96 7.29 -18.96
CA SER A 351 -12.28 7.68 -20.21
C SER A 351 -11.51 9.01 -20.12
N HIS A 352 -11.94 9.93 -19.26
CA HIS A 352 -11.30 11.23 -19.07
C HIS A 352 -10.05 11.17 -18.17
N ALA A 353 -9.72 10.00 -17.62
CA ALA A 353 -8.47 9.75 -16.88
C ALA A 353 -7.29 9.36 -17.81
N GLN A 354 -7.50 9.32 -19.13
CA GLN A 354 -6.42 9.05 -20.08
C GLN A 354 -5.26 10.04 -19.92
N GLY A 355 -4.04 9.51 -19.85
CA GLY A 355 -2.81 10.30 -19.69
C GLY A 355 -2.53 10.78 -18.25
N VAL A 356 -3.37 10.40 -17.27
CA VAL A 356 -3.10 10.68 -15.85
C VAL A 356 -2.02 9.75 -15.28
N PHE A 357 -1.85 8.57 -15.86
CA PHE A 357 -0.90 7.56 -15.41
C PHE A 357 0.20 7.36 -16.44
N ARG A 358 1.43 7.20 -15.96
CA ARG A 358 2.55 6.69 -16.74
C ARG A 358 2.41 5.18 -16.83
N ASP A 359 2.09 4.71 -18.02
CA ASP A 359 1.92 3.31 -18.36
C ASP A 359 3.24 2.52 -18.24
N ILE A 360 3.20 1.39 -17.54
CA ILE A 360 4.34 0.50 -17.34
C ILE A 360 4.14 -0.71 -18.23
N THR A 361 4.96 -0.85 -19.26
CA THR A 361 4.72 -1.81 -20.35
C THR A 361 5.72 -2.97 -20.41
N VAL A 362 6.63 -3.04 -19.44
CA VAL A 362 7.75 -3.98 -19.44
C VAL A 362 7.87 -4.68 -18.09
N GLY A 363 7.97 -6.01 -18.13
CA GLY A 363 8.15 -6.88 -16.97
C GLY A 363 6.96 -7.79 -16.71
N ASN A 364 7.07 -8.60 -15.65
CA ASN A 364 6.03 -9.48 -15.13
C ASN A 364 6.26 -9.61 -13.62
N ASN A 365 5.26 -10.08 -12.88
CA ASN A 365 5.34 -10.31 -11.44
C ASN A 365 5.43 -11.80 -11.07
N ASP A 366 5.89 -12.66 -11.97
CA ASP A 366 6.11 -14.08 -11.71
C ASP A 366 7.50 -14.26 -11.06
N ILE A 367 7.51 -14.48 -9.74
CA ILE A 367 8.75 -14.61 -8.95
C ILE A 367 9.44 -15.97 -9.11
N THR A 368 8.70 -17.01 -9.52
CA THR A 368 9.20 -18.38 -9.63
C THR A 368 9.57 -18.72 -11.08
N GLY A 369 8.88 -18.12 -12.05
CA GLY A 369 8.93 -18.50 -13.47
C GLY A 369 8.03 -19.69 -13.81
N ASP A 370 7.45 -20.34 -12.80
CA ASP A 370 6.59 -21.51 -12.94
C ASP A 370 5.16 -21.11 -13.35
N LEU A 371 4.79 -19.84 -13.15
CA LEU A 371 3.57 -19.27 -13.72
C LEU A 371 3.78 -18.80 -15.17
N HIS A 372 4.98 -18.99 -15.73
CA HIS A 372 5.35 -18.68 -17.11
C HIS A 372 5.04 -17.23 -17.55
N GLY A 373 5.19 -16.27 -16.62
CA GLY A 373 4.92 -14.85 -16.90
C GLY A 373 3.47 -14.58 -17.32
N MET A 374 2.55 -15.37 -16.80
CA MET A 374 1.12 -15.34 -17.08
C MET A 374 0.48 -13.96 -16.94
N TYR A 375 0.88 -13.19 -15.92
CA TYR A 375 0.61 -11.76 -15.87
C TYR A 375 1.86 -11.01 -16.30
N LYS A 376 1.70 -10.15 -17.30
CA LYS A 376 2.79 -9.39 -17.91
C LYS A 376 2.31 -7.98 -18.15
N ALA A 377 3.20 -7.01 -17.90
CA ALA A 377 2.97 -5.64 -18.24
C ALA A 377 2.85 -5.43 -19.77
N GLY A 378 2.02 -4.48 -20.15
CA GLY A 378 1.74 -4.14 -21.54
C GLY A 378 0.88 -2.88 -21.63
N PRO A 379 0.60 -2.37 -22.85
CA PRO A 379 -0.12 -1.12 -22.99
C PRO A 379 -1.50 -1.12 -22.31
N GLY A 380 -1.78 -0.09 -21.51
CA GLY A 380 -3.05 0.08 -20.79
C GLY A 380 -3.01 -0.53 -19.39
N TRP A 381 -4.15 -1.03 -18.91
CA TRP A 381 -4.18 -1.69 -17.61
C TRP A 381 -3.58 -3.09 -17.71
N ASP A 382 -2.74 -3.45 -16.74
CA ASP A 382 -2.20 -4.81 -16.59
C ASP A 382 -2.22 -5.32 -15.13
N ALA A 383 -2.14 -6.64 -14.98
CA ALA A 383 -2.18 -7.31 -13.68
C ALA A 383 -0.82 -7.32 -12.93
N CYS A 384 0.05 -6.35 -13.22
CA CYS A 384 1.31 -6.12 -12.51
C CYS A 384 1.38 -4.69 -11.95
N SER A 385 0.95 -3.70 -12.73
CA SER A 385 1.08 -2.27 -12.45
C SER A 385 -0.24 -1.49 -12.51
N GLY A 386 -1.35 -2.16 -12.85
CA GLY A 386 -2.66 -1.56 -12.94
C GLY A 386 -2.70 -0.53 -14.06
N LEU A 387 -3.24 0.66 -13.79
CA LEU A 387 -3.21 1.80 -14.72
C LEU A 387 -1.81 2.41 -14.89
N GLY A 388 -0.83 1.97 -14.09
CA GLY A 388 0.53 2.50 -14.04
C GLY A 388 0.75 3.49 -12.89
N VAL A 389 1.78 4.32 -13.02
CA VAL A 389 2.20 5.25 -11.96
C VAL A 389 1.52 6.60 -12.12
N PRO A 390 0.80 7.13 -11.11
CA PRO A 390 0.08 8.38 -11.24
C PRO A 390 1.03 9.57 -11.41
N ASN A 391 0.70 10.44 -12.35
CA ASN A 391 1.18 11.82 -12.34
C ASN A 391 0.34 12.59 -11.31
N GLY A 392 0.95 12.97 -10.19
CA GLY A 392 0.21 13.53 -9.05
C GLY A 392 -0.58 14.80 -9.37
N ALA A 393 -0.01 15.72 -10.15
CA ALA A 393 -0.70 16.94 -10.58
C ALA A 393 -1.86 16.64 -11.55
N ALA A 394 -1.68 15.69 -12.48
CA ALA A 394 -2.75 15.27 -13.37
C ALA A 394 -3.88 14.57 -12.60
N LEU A 395 -3.54 13.75 -11.60
CA LEU A 395 -4.50 13.10 -10.72
C LEU A 395 -5.26 14.13 -9.86
N GLN A 396 -4.56 15.13 -9.31
CA GLN A 396 -5.23 16.24 -8.61
C GLN A 396 -6.22 16.95 -9.54
N ASN A 397 -5.83 17.25 -10.78
CA ASN A 397 -6.73 17.91 -11.73
C ASN A 397 -7.94 17.04 -12.09
N LEU A 398 -7.75 15.72 -12.24
CA LEU A 398 -8.83 14.76 -12.47
C LEU A 398 -9.84 14.77 -11.31
N LEU A 399 -9.35 14.70 -10.07
CA LEU A 399 -10.19 14.55 -8.89
C LEU A 399 -10.73 15.88 -8.32
N ALA A 400 -10.15 17.01 -8.74
CA ALA A 400 -10.57 18.37 -8.35
C ALA A 400 -11.32 19.12 -9.48
N ALA A 401 -11.68 18.42 -10.56
CA ALA A 401 -12.63 18.87 -11.57
C ALA A 401 -14.06 18.66 -11.06
#